data_AF-A0A832H8W2-F1
#
_entry.id   AF-A0A832H8W2-F1
#
_cell.length_a   1.000
_cell.length_b   1.000
_cell.length_c   1.000
_cell.angle_alpha   90.00
_cell.angle_beta   90.00
_cell.angle_gamma   90.00
#
_symmetry.space_group_name_H-M   'P 1'
#
loop_
_entity.id
_entity.type
_entity.pdbx_description
1 polymer ?
#
loop_
_entity_poly.entity_id
_entity_poly.type
_entity_poly.pdbx_seq_one_letter_code
_entity_poly.pdbx_strand_id
1 'polypeptide(L)'
;MTQADLVKRAKQGDVNAIAALLNPVFERHGITAVVRLDGHCLTVELQSARPINQQAAIASIQKGMNRLKPPQIHTILVYGQAKDRADAWMESFTLESDEPLTHSADQSVNRSTIPAAPSTLTVKQPDLPLQSSSSTKKATVKSGTSHSAIKPTQLKTNLISSNGWGALLSGLILAIALFLLGPLKILFRGFLVLVHEVGHAATHWLFGHPAIPTVNIYFGGGVTIVLGQVWLLNICIYLAIAYGVYRLRDYPKLQSVIGLATLLYSYCLFTPTNTMLATLMGHGMELIAIAVCLFLATSGYFCRIKGDRTIYAMLGFFTFFSDTEFSWMLLHDPEFRYGYEDGIGGMIDNDFVILANEYFGVNLSAIAQAFLVACLVTPVIAFLLWRYQPWVVAMGRKLLQP
;
A
#
# COMPACT_ATOMS: atom_id res chain seq x y z
N MET A 1 27.07 -11.71 -21.07
CA MET A 1 26.14 -10.93 -21.91
C MET A 1 25.31 -10.05 -20.99
N THR A 2 25.18 -8.75 -21.24
CA THR A 2 24.48 -7.86 -20.30
C THR A 2 22.97 -7.90 -20.53
N GLN A 3 22.17 -7.60 -19.50
CA GLN A 3 20.70 -7.54 -19.60
C GLN A 3 20.23 -6.49 -20.61
N ALA A 4 20.99 -5.39 -20.77
CA ALA A 4 20.70 -4.35 -21.76
C ALA A 4 20.82 -4.87 -23.20
N ASP A 5 21.82 -5.73 -23.47
CA ASP A 5 22.01 -6.36 -24.78
C ASP A 5 20.87 -7.33 -25.11
N LEU A 6 20.40 -8.08 -24.11
CA LEU A 6 19.26 -8.98 -24.24
C LEU A 6 17.98 -8.23 -24.59
N VAL A 7 17.67 -7.15 -23.88
CA VAL A 7 16.47 -6.34 -24.17
C VAL A 7 16.54 -5.72 -25.57
N LYS A 8 17.72 -5.22 -25.98
CA LYS A 8 17.90 -4.64 -27.32
C LYS A 8 17.65 -5.67 -28.42
N ARG A 9 18.17 -6.89 -28.27
CA ARG A 9 17.94 -8.01 -29.21
C ARG A 9 16.49 -8.49 -29.19
N ALA A 10 15.87 -8.59 -28.01
CA ALA A 10 14.47 -8.97 -27.89
C ALA A 10 13.52 -7.97 -28.57
N LYS A 11 13.79 -6.67 -28.48
CA LYS A 11 13.07 -5.62 -29.23
C LYS A 11 13.19 -5.75 -30.74
N GLN A 12 14.24 -6.41 -31.23
CA GLN A 12 14.43 -6.69 -32.66
C GLN A 12 13.75 -7.98 -33.10
N GLY A 13 13.03 -8.68 -32.22
CA GLY A 13 12.40 -9.96 -32.51
C GLY A 13 13.34 -11.17 -32.38
N ASP A 14 14.51 -11.02 -31.75
CA ASP A 14 15.44 -12.13 -31.54
C ASP A 14 14.82 -13.17 -30.58
N VAL A 15 14.47 -14.32 -31.12
CA VAL A 15 13.84 -15.45 -30.41
C VAL A 15 14.63 -15.89 -29.19
N ASN A 16 15.96 -15.99 -29.31
CA ASN A 16 16.81 -16.44 -28.21
C ASN A 16 16.86 -15.41 -27.09
N ALA A 17 16.83 -14.12 -27.44
CA ALA A 17 16.78 -13.04 -26.46
C ALA A 17 15.41 -12.97 -25.76
N ILE A 18 14.31 -13.17 -26.49
CA ILE A 18 12.96 -13.25 -25.92
C ILE A 18 12.86 -14.45 -24.97
N ALA A 19 13.32 -15.63 -25.39
CA ALA A 19 13.36 -16.82 -24.53
C ALA A 19 14.22 -16.60 -23.28
N ALA A 20 15.39 -15.97 -23.41
CA ALA A 20 16.26 -15.65 -22.27
C ALA A 20 15.65 -14.61 -21.30
N LEU A 21 14.67 -13.82 -21.73
CA LEU A 21 13.91 -12.93 -20.86
C LEU A 21 12.68 -13.61 -20.24
N LEU A 22 12.04 -14.55 -20.94
CA LEU A 22 10.86 -15.26 -20.47
C LEU A 22 11.19 -16.42 -19.53
N ASN A 23 12.22 -17.22 -19.85
CA ASN A 23 12.56 -18.41 -19.06
C ASN A 23 12.87 -18.10 -17.59
N PRO A 24 13.62 -17.06 -17.21
CA PRO A 24 13.82 -16.74 -15.79
C PRO A 24 12.52 -16.42 -15.04
N VAL A 25 11.48 -15.96 -15.73
CA VAL A 25 10.14 -15.74 -15.15
C VAL A 25 9.44 -17.08 -14.92
N PHE A 26 9.47 -17.97 -15.90
CA PHE A 26 8.76 -19.26 -15.86
C PHE A 26 9.50 -20.38 -15.11
N GLU A 27 10.83 -20.39 -15.12
CA GLU A 27 11.67 -21.39 -14.44
C GLU A 27 11.47 -21.37 -12.93
N ARG A 28 11.21 -20.18 -12.36
CA ARG A 28 10.84 -20.03 -10.94
C ARG A 28 9.57 -20.80 -10.56
N HIS A 29 8.74 -21.13 -11.55
CA HIS A 29 7.47 -21.87 -11.42
C HIS A 29 7.60 -23.33 -11.89
N GLY A 30 8.82 -23.79 -12.20
CA GLY A 30 9.05 -25.11 -12.79
C GLY A 30 8.48 -25.26 -14.21
N ILE A 31 8.24 -24.14 -14.89
CA ILE A 31 7.73 -24.07 -16.26
C ILE A 31 8.91 -23.76 -17.19
N THR A 32 9.08 -24.54 -18.25
CA THR A 32 10.03 -24.27 -19.34
C THR A 32 9.29 -23.62 -20.49
N ALA A 33 9.75 -22.45 -20.93
CA ALA A 33 9.22 -21.76 -22.10
C ALA A 33 10.11 -21.98 -23.33
N VAL A 34 9.55 -22.55 -24.38
CA VAL A 34 10.19 -22.67 -25.70
C VAL A 34 9.55 -21.65 -26.62
N VAL A 35 10.36 -20.75 -27.16
CA VAL A 35 9.90 -19.66 -28.02
C VAL A 35 10.30 -19.96 -29.46
N ARG A 36 9.38 -19.74 -30.40
CA ARG A 36 9.61 -19.82 -31.84
C ARG A 36 8.96 -18.62 -32.52
N LEU A 37 9.58 -18.14 -33.60
CA LEU A 37 9.01 -17.08 -34.43
C LEU A 37 8.85 -17.63 -35.84
N ASP A 38 7.61 -17.62 -36.33
CA ASP A 38 7.28 -17.96 -37.72
C ASP A 38 6.60 -16.76 -38.38
N GLY A 39 7.32 -16.11 -39.30
CA GLY A 39 6.93 -14.83 -39.88
C GLY A 39 6.66 -13.77 -38.82
N HIS A 40 5.39 -13.40 -38.66
CA HIS A 40 4.93 -12.40 -37.69
C HIS A 40 4.24 -12.99 -36.45
N CYS A 41 4.27 -14.32 -36.30
CA CYS A 41 3.65 -15.05 -35.20
C CYS A 41 4.71 -15.59 -34.24
N LEU A 42 4.67 -15.14 -32.99
CA LEU A 42 5.51 -15.68 -31.92
C LEU A 42 4.77 -16.81 -31.21
N THR A 43 5.27 -18.03 -31.31
CA THR A 43 4.75 -19.19 -30.58
C THR A 43 5.55 -19.37 -29.29
N VAL A 44 4.85 -19.44 -28.15
CA VAL A 44 5.41 -19.71 -26.82
C VAL A 44 4.81 -21.00 -26.29
N GLU A 45 5.61 -22.07 -26.26
CA GLU A 45 5.23 -23.36 -25.70
C GLU A 45 5.69 -23.43 -24.24
N LEU A 46 4.75 -23.61 -23.33
CA LEU A 46 4.97 -23.74 -21.89
C LEU A 46 4.82 -25.21 -21.49
N GLN A 47 5.91 -25.79 -20.98
CA GLN A 47 5.95 -27.16 -20.49
C GLN A 47 6.20 -27.18 -19.00
N SER A 48 5.41 -27.93 -18.25
CA SER A 48 5.58 -28.06 -16.80
C SER A 48 5.28 -29.47 -16.32
N ALA A 49 5.87 -29.87 -15.19
CA ALA A 49 5.46 -31.09 -14.48
C ALA A 49 4.16 -30.89 -13.66
N ARG A 50 3.70 -29.64 -13.49
CA ARG A 50 2.53 -29.26 -12.70
C ARG A 50 1.50 -28.51 -13.57
N PRO A 51 0.23 -28.40 -13.15
CA PRO A 51 -0.78 -27.61 -13.85
C PRO A 51 -0.32 -26.16 -14.02
N ILE A 52 -0.42 -25.64 -15.24
CA ILE A 52 -0.06 -24.26 -15.55
C ILE A 52 -1.31 -23.40 -15.36
N ASN A 53 -1.20 -22.32 -14.59
CA ASN A 53 -2.23 -21.30 -14.50
C ASN A 53 -2.30 -20.54 -15.83
N GLN A 54 -3.25 -20.91 -16.70
CA GLN A 54 -3.38 -20.38 -18.06
C GLN A 54 -3.44 -18.85 -18.05
N GLN A 55 -4.38 -18.29 -17.28
CA GLN A 55 -4.64 -16.84 -17.27
C GLN A 55 -3.42 -16.04 -16.78
N ALA A 56 -2.70 -16.56 -15.78
CA ALA A 56 -1.45 -16.01 -15.29
C ALA A 56 -0.35 -15.99 -16.35
N ALA A 57 -0.15 -17.12 -17.03
CA ALA A 57 0.86 -17.27 -18.06
C ALA A 57 0.62 -16.33 -19.25
N ILE A 58 -0.63 -16.21 -19.70
CA ILE A 58 -1.01 -15.32 -20.80
C ILE A 58 -0.82 -13.86 -20.41
N ALA A 59 -1.29 -13.46 -19.22
CA ALA A 59 -1.09 -12.10 -18.72
C ALA A 59 0.41 -11.74 -18.65
N SER A 60 1.25 -12.72 -18.32
CA SER A 60 2.70 -12.58 -18.27
C SER A 60 3.35 -12.35 -19.61
N ILE A 61 3.02 -13.18 -20.58
CA ILE A 61 3.54 -13.05 -21.95
C ILE A 61 3.01 -11.76 -22.57
N GLN A 62 1.73 -11.44 -22.39
CA GLN A 62 1.11 -10.23 -22.91
C GLN A 62 1.77 -8.96 -22.35
N LYS A 63 1.98 -8.89 -21.04
CA LYS A 63 2.67 -7.75 -20.40
C LYS A 63 4.11 -7.60 -20.87
N GLY A 64 4.86 -8.70 -20.94
CA GLY A 64 6.24 -8.71 -21.42
C GLY A 64 6.35 -8.21 -22.86
N MET A 65 5.48 -8.71 -23.74
CA MET A 65 5.50 -8.38 -25.16
C MET A 65 4.98 -6.98 -25.45
N ASN A 66 3.97 -6.49 -24.72
CA ASN A 66 3.51 -5.10 -24.78
C ASN A 66 4.59 -4.10 -24.33
N ARG A 67 5.52 -4.51 -23.48
CA ARG A 67 6.66 -3.69 -23.05
C ARG A 67 7.81 -3.71 -24.07
N LEU A 68 8.03 -4.86 -24.72
CA LEU A 68 9.06 -4.99 -25.75
C LEU A 68 8.65 -4.30 -27.06
N LYS A 69 7.35 -4.36 -27.42
CA LYS A 69 6.81 -3.91 -28.72
C LYS A 69 7.74 -4.24 -29.90
N PRO A 70 8.08 -5.53 -30.14
CA PRO A 70 8.91 -5.89 -31.27
C PRO A 70 8.14 -5.64 -32.58
N PRO A 71 8.64 -4.80 -33.50
CA PRO A 71 7.89 -4.34 -34.67
C PRO A 71 7.57 -5.44 -35.68
N GLN A 72 8.27 -6.59 -35.59
CA GLN A 72 8.07 -7.73 -36.48
C GLN A 72 7.07 -8.76 -35.94
N ILE A 73 6.59 -8.63 -34.71
CA ILE A 73 5.69 -9.60 -34.08
C ILE A 73 4.31 -8.94 -33.92
N HIS A 74 3.31 -9.52 -34.59
CA HIS A 74 1.94 -9.02 -34.57
C HIS A 74 1.02 -9.93 -33.78
N THR A 75 1.24 -11.23 -33.87
CA THR A 75 0.42 -12.25 -33.21
C THR A 75 1.28 -13.06 -32.27
N ILE A 76 0.74 -13.39 -31.10
CA ILE A 76 1.36 -14.30 -30.15
C ILE A 76 0.43 -15.47 -29.93
N LEU A 77 0.97 -16.69 -30.08
CA LEU A 77 0.29 -17.94 -29.81
C LEU A 77 0.95 -18.60 -28.59
N VAL A 78 0.17 -18.86 -27.55
CA VAL A 78 0.65 -19.51 -26.33
C VAL A 78 0.04 -20.90 -26.24
N TYR A 79 0.89 -21.91 -26.12
CA TYR A 79 0.49 -23.29 -25.88
C TYR A 79 0.95 -23.71 -24.49
N GLY A 80 0.06 -24.24 -23.66
CA GLY A 80 0.41 -24.77 -22.35
C GLY A 80 0.10 -26.25 -22.24
N GLN A 81 1.07 -27.03 -21.76
CA GLN A 81 0.90 -28.45 -21.50
C GLN A 81 1.62 -28.89 -20.23
N ALA A 82 0.87 -29.53 -19.33
CA ALA A 82 1.45 -30.25 -18.19
C ALA A 82 1.82 -31.68 -18.61
N LYS A 83 3.00 -32.15 -18.18
CA LYS A 83 3.49 -33.50 -18.45
C LYS A 83 2.50 -34.53 -17.89
N ASP A 84 2.11 -35.48 -18.72
CA ASP A 84 1.20 -36.59 -18.39
C ASP A 84 -0.27 -36.21 -18.08
N ARG A 85 -0.77 -35.07 -18.56
CA ARG A 85 -2.20 -34.71 -18.53
C ARG A 85 -2.76 -34.29 -19.89
N ALA A 86 -4.07 -34.48 -20.06
CA ALA A 86 -4.82 -34.10 -21.26
C ALA A 86 -5.17 -32.60 -21.32
N ASP A 87 -4.81 -31.83 -20.29
CA ASP A 87 -5.17 -30.42 -20.12
C ASP A 87 -4.24 -29.50 -20.95
N ALA A 88 -4.18 -29.76 -22.25
CA ALA A 88 -3.51 -28.90 -23.21
C ALA A 88 -4.43 -27.73 -23.59
N TRP A 89 -3.92 -26.52 -23.49
CA TRP A 89 -4.64 -25.32 -23.88
C TRP A 89 -3.83 -24.47 -24.86
N MET A 90 -4.54 -23.68 -25.64
CA MET A 90 -3.97 -22.77 -26.62
C MET A 90 -4.73 -21.44 -26.57
N GLU A 91 -3.99 -20.35 -26.52
CA GLU A 91 -4.57 -19.00 -26.56
C GLU A 91 -3.75 -18.09 -27.47
N SER A 92 -4.43 -17.20 -28.18
CA SER A 92 -3.79 -16.26 -29.11
C SER A 92 -4.25 -14.85 -28.85
N PHE A 93 -3.33 -13.89 -28.96
CA PHE A 93 -3.65 -12.46 -28.89
C PHE A 93 -2.77 -11.64 -29.83
N THR A 94 -3.25 -10.46 -30.20
CA THR A 94 -2.58 -9.55 -31.13
C THR A 94 -1.90 -8.43 -30.34
N LEU A 95 -0.69 -8.05 -30.76
CA LEU A 95 -0.01 -6.84 -30.29
C LEU A 95 -0.47 -5.66 -31.13
N GLU A 96 -0.95 -4.60 -30.47
CA GLU A 96 -1.30 -3.35 -31.16
C GLU A 96 -0.04 -2.72 -31.78
N SER A 97 0.02 -2.65 -33.11
CA SER A 97 1.07 -1.97 -33.86
C SER A 97 0.69 -0.50 -34.09
N ASP A 98 1.64 0.41 -33.86
CA ASP A 98 1.48 1.85 -34.10
C ASP A 98 1.64 2.23 -35.60
N GLU A 99 1.14 1.40 -36.52
CA GLU A 99 1.13 1.73 -37.97
C GLU A 99 -0.15 2.51 -38.36
N PRO A 100 -0.04 3.59 -39.15
CA PRO A 100 -1.17 4.42 -39.51
C PRO A 100 -2.09 3.69 -40.50
N LEU A 101 -3.36 3.60 -40.14
CA LEU A 101 -4.43 3.06 -40.99
C LEU A 101 -4.57 3.86 -42.29
N THR A 102 -3.86 3.47 -43.35
CA THR A 102 -4.27 3.70 -44.73
C THR A 102 -5.09 2.50 -45.19
N HIS A 103 -6.42 2.60 -45.11
CA HIS A 103 -7.30 2.45 -46.27
C HIS A 103 -8.79 2.59 -45.90
N SER A 104 -9.42 3.50 -46.63
CA SER A 104 -10.76 3.40 -47.18
C SER A 104 -11.94 3.49 -46.22
N ALA A 105 -12.40 4.74 -46.09
CA ALA A 105 -13.77 5.07 -45.77
C ALA A 105 -14.73 4.46 -46.80
N ASP A 106 -15.65 3.62 -46.33
CA ASP A 106 -17.04 3.72 -46.75
C ASP A 106 -17.92 3.09 -45.64
N GLN A 107 -18.64 3.95 -44.93
CA GLN A 107 -20.07 3.80 -44.68
C GLN A 107 -20.53 4.87 -43.68
N SER A 108 -21.31 5.77 -44.26
CA SER A 108 -22.25 6.67 -43.64
C SER A 108 -23.10 6.01 -42.53
N VAL A 109 -23.43 6.78 -41.49
CA VAL A 109 -24.80 7.26 -41.22
C VAL A 109 -24.88 7.92 -39.81
N ASN A 110 -25.46 9.12 -39.83
CA ASN A 110 -26.13 9.88 -38.76
C ASN A 110 -25.37 10.50 -37.59
N ARG A 111 -24.96 11.74 -37.88
CA ARG A 111 -25.13 12.92 -37.02
C ARG A 111 -26.56 13.06 -36.48
N SER A 112 -26.71 13.11 -35.16
CA SER A 112 -27.79 13.84 -34.45
C SER A 112 -27.24 14.37 -33.12
N THR A 113 -26.85 15.64 -33.12
CA THR A 113 -27.46 16.73 -32.33
C THR A 113 -27.18 16.72 -30.83
N ILE A 114 -26.24 17.59 -30.46
CA ILE A 114 -26.08 18.26 -29.17
C ILE A 114 -27.33 19.10 -28.87
N PRO A 115 -27.79 19.15 -27.62
CA PRO A 115 -28.36 20.38 -27.08
C PRO A 115 -27.51 20.96 -25.95
N ALA A 116 -27.45 22.29 -25.98
CA ALA A 116 -26.69 23.16 -25.12
C ALA A 116 -27.18 23.20 -23.66
N ALA A 117 -26.27 23.69 -22.81
CA ALA A 117 -26.48 24.00 -21.41
C ALA A 117 -27.63 25.00 -21.15
N PRO A 118 -28.21 24.95 -19.94
CA PRO A 118 -28.73 26.13 -19.27
C PRO A 118 -27.80 26.56 -18.14
N SER A 119 -27.45 27.84 -18.19
CA SER A 119 -26.84 28.62 -17.12
C SER A 119 -27.76 28.71 -15.88
N THR A 120 -27.13 29.17 -14.79
CA THR A 120 -27.73 29.88 -13.64
C THR A 120 -28.20 29.01 -12.46
N LEU A 121 -27.30 28.82 -11.50
CA LEU A 121 -27.68 28.62 -10.09
C LEU A 121 -27.01 29.69 -9.23
N THR A 122 -27.87 30.61 -8.79
CA THR A 122 -27.65 31.69 -7.85
C THR A 122 -27.12 31.16 -6.52
N VAL A 123 -25.90 31.57 -6.15
CA VAL A 123 -25.33 31.36 -4.82
C VAL A 123 -26.06 32.28 -3.83
N LYS A 124 -26.83 31.69 -2.92
CA LYS A 124 -27.46 32.40 -1.79
C LYS A 124 -26.53 32.28 -0.58
N GLN A 125 -25.85 33.38 -0.28
CA GLN A 125 -25.00 33.60 0.88
C GLN A 125 -25.85 33.60 2.17
N PRO A 126 -25.44 32.92 3.26
CA PRO A 126 -26.12 33.06 4.55
C PRO A 126 -25.67 34.33 5.27
N ASP A 127 -26.66 35.16 5.62
CA ASP A 127 -26.50 36.36 6.43
C ASP A 127 -26.02 36.04 7.86
N LEU A 128 -24.98 36.77 8.28
CA LEU A 128 -24.54 36.92 9.67
C LEU A 128 -25.48 37.90 10.40
N PRO A 129 -25.98 37.58 11.60
CA PRO A 129 -26.47 38.59 12.52
C PRO A 129 -25.36 39.02 13.48
N LEU A 130 -24.96 40.29 13.35
CA LEU A 130 -24.31 41.08 14.39
C LEU A 130 -25.40 41.73 15.26
N GLN A 131 -25.49 41.36 16.55
CA GLN A 131 -26.01 42.20 17.65
C GLN A 131 -25.31 41.71 18.94
N SER A 132 -24.36 42.47 19.51
CA SER A 132 -24.54 43.52 20.51
C SER A 132 -25.33 43.10 21.76
N SER A 133 -24.64 42.86 22.87
CA SER A 133 -24.89 43.55 24.16
C SER A 133 -24.07 42.97 25.32
N SER A 134 -23.32 43.88 25.94
CA SER A 134 -23.01 44.00 27.36
C SER A 134 -23.59 42.98 28.35
N SER A 135 -22.74 42.35 29.16
CA SER A 135 -22.87 42.47 30.61
C SER A 135 -21.54 42.19 31.33
N THR A 136 -21.05 43.25 31.95
CA THR A 136 -19.92 43.30 32.87
C THR A 136 -20.32 42.58 34.18
N LYS A 137 -19.63 41.50 34.56
CA LYS A 137 -19.62 41.03 35.95
C LYS A 137 -18.19 41.09 36.49
N LYS A 138 -17.93 42.14 37.26
CA LYS A 138 -16.79 42.27 38.19
C LYS A 138 -16.82 41.07 39.14
N ALA A 139 -15.81 40.20 39.04
CA ALA A 139 -15.49 39.24 40.09
C ALA A 139 -14.37 39.82 40.94
N THR A 140 -14.70 40.08 42.20
CA THR A 140 -13.86 40.59 43.27
C THR A 140 -12.64 39.67 43.49
N VAL A 141 -11.45 40.21 43.27
CA VAL A 141 -10.17 39.57 43.61
C VAL A 141 -9.98 39.66 45.13
N LYS A 142 -10.07 38.53 45.83
CA LYS A 142 -9.51 38.38 47.18
C LYS A 142 -8.12 37.78 47.06
N SER A 143 -7.12 38.60 47.39
CA SER A 143 -5.74 38.19 47.60
C SER A 143 -5.65 37.31 48.85
N GLY A 144 -5.40 36.02 48.65
CA GLY A 144 -5.02 35.09 49.72
C GLY A 144 -3.75 34.38 49.29
N THR A 145 -2.61 34.88 49.76
CA THR A 145 -1.31 34.21 49.71
C THR A 145 -1.39 32.93 50.54
N SER A 146 -1.64 31.81 49.86
CA SER A 146 -1.44 30.47 50.37
C SER A 146 -0.25 29.87 49.62
N HIS A 147 0.86 29.68 50.33
CA HIS A 147 1.96 28.84 49.89
C HIS A 147 1.45 27.40 49.78
N SER A 148 0.85 27.07 48.63
CA SER A 148 0.51 25.71 48.26
C SER A 148 1.80 25.01 47.83
N ALA A 149 2.32 24.16 48.72
CA ALA A 149 3.35 23.19 48.39
C ALA A 149 2.89 22.40 47.15
N ILE A 150 3.64 22.53 46.05
CA ILE A 150 3.38 21.80 44.80
C ILE A 150 3.58 20.31 45.10
N LYS A 151 2.50 19.59 45.40
CA LYS A 151 2.51 18.13 45.42
C LYS A 151 2.97 17.64 44.04
N PRO A 152 3.90 16.68 43.94
CA PRO A 152 4.32 16.13 42.66
C PRO A 152 3.07 15.61 41.94
N THR A 153 2.79 16.21 40.78
CA THR A 153 1.62 15.89 39.97
C THR A 153 1.71 14.42 39.56
N GLN A 154 1.03 13.53 40.28
CA GLN A 154 0.96 12.12 39.89
C GLN A 154 0.28 12.06 38.53
N LEU A 155 1.02 11.62 37.52
CA LEU A 155 0.51 11.44 36.17
C LEU A 155 -0.54 10.33 36.21
N LYS A 156 -1.81 10.75 36.18
CA LYS A 156 -2.95 9.85 36.10
C LYS A 156 -3.07 9.30 34.70
N THR A 157 -3.60 8.11 34.65
CA THR A 157 -3.63 7.25 33.48
C THR A 157 -5.00 7.42 32.81
N ASN A 158 -5.05 7.53 31.48
CA ASN A 158 -6.29 7.91 30.79
C ASN A 158 -7.31 6.77 30.84
N LEU A 159 -8.57 7.10 31.11
CA LEU A 159 -9.68 6.17 31.00
C LEU A 159 -10.44 6.44 29.71
N ILE A 160 -10.98 5.39 29.09
CA ILE A 160 -11.85 5.54 27.92
C ILE A 160 -13.18 6.12 28.42
N SER A 161 -13.60 7.23 27.83
CA SER A 161 -14.88 7.86 28.14
C SER A 161 -16.05 6.96 27.71
N SER A 162 -17.23 7.12 28.32
CA SER A 162 -18.44 6.39 27.92
C SER A 162 -18.74 6.55 26.42
N ASN A 163 -18.58 7.77 25.89
CA ASN A 163 -18.68 8.04 24.45
C ASN A 163 -17.63 7.27 23.62
N GLY A 164 -16.44 7.04 24.16
CA GLY A 164 -15.40 6.25 23.50
C GLY A 164 -15.73 4.78 23.44
N TRP A 165 -16.23 4.22 24.54
CA TRP A 165 -16.75 2.84 24.57
C TRP A 165 -17.93 2.66 23.62
N GLY A 166 -18.87 3.60 23.61
CA GLY A 166 -20.01 3.57 22.68
C GLY A 166 -19.56 3.64 21.21
N ALA A 167 -18.55 4.47 20.90
CA ALA A 167 -18.00 4.56 19.56
C ALA A 167 -17.26 3.28 19.13
N LEU A 168 -16.46 2.69 20.03
CA LEU A 168 -15.78 1.42 19.77
C LEU A 168 -16.78 0.29 19.53
N LEU A 169 -17.80 0.16 20.38
CA LEU A 169 -18.81 -0.88 20.25
C LEU A 169 -19.62 -0.72 18.96
N SER A 170 -20.10 0.50 18.67
CA SER A 170 -20.82 0.77 17.42
C SER A 170 -19.96 0.55 16.18
N GLY A 171 -18.69 0.97 16.21
CA GLY A 171 -17.75 0.74 15.13
C GLY A 171 -17.43 -0.74 14.92
N LEU A 172 -17.28 -1.52 16.00
CA LEU A 172 -17.08 -2.96 15.95
C LEU A 172 -18.27 -3.68 15.28
N ILE A 173 -19.49 -3.35 15.71
CA ILE A 173 -20.71 -3.90 15.11
C ILE A 173 -20.77 -3.59 13.61
N LEU A 174 -20.46 -2.34 13.24
CA LEU A 174 -20.46 -1.92 11.84
C LEU A 174 -19.36 -2.62 11.04
N ALA A 175 -18.16 -2.77 11.59
CA ALA A 175 -17.06 -3.50 10.95
C ALA A 175 -17.42 -4.97 10.71
N ILE A 176 -18.04 -5.65 11.68
CA ILE A 176 -18.53 -7.02 11.51
C ILE A 176 -19.59 -7.08 10.41
N ALA A 177 -20.56 -6.15 10.41
CA ALA A 177 -21.58 -6.10 9.37
C ALA A 177 -20.96 -5.91 7.97
N LEU A 178 -20.01 -4.99 7.82
CA LEU A 178 -19.29 -4.78 6.56
C LEU A 178 -18.47 -6.00 6.13
N PHE A 179 -17.83 -6.68 7.10
CA PHE A 179 -17.00 -7.85 6.84
C PHE A 179 -17.81 -9.07 6.41
N LEU A 180 -19.04 -9.23 6.92
CA LEU A 180 -19.93 -10.34 6.57
C LEU A 180 -20.73 -10.11 5.27
N LEU A 181 -20.97 -8.85 4.89
CA LEU A 181 -21.73 -8.50 3.69
C LEU A 181 -20.81 -8.43 2.46
N GLY A 182 -20.83 -9.46 1.63
CA GLY A 182 -19.95 -9.61 0.46
C GLY A 182 -19.72 -8.35 -0.40
N PRO A 183 -20.77 -7.66 -0.88
CA PRO A 183 -20.59 -6.45 -1.69
C PRO A 183 -19.87 -5.30 -0.96
N LEU A 184 -20.14 -5.15 0.34
CA LEU A 184 -19.51 -4.11 1.17
C LEU A 184 -18.06 -4.49 1.52
N LYS A 185 -17.79 -5.78 1.75
CA LYS A 185 -16.43 -6.30 1.92
C LYS A 185 -15.55 -5.96 0.72
N ILE A 186 -16.06 -6.09 -0.51
CA ILE A 186 -15.33 -5.75 -1.75
C ILE A 186 -14.99 -4.25 -1.80
N LEU A 187 -15.96 -3.38 -1.49
CA LEU A 187 -15.75 -1.93 -1.50
C LEU A 187 -14.64 -1.51 -0.53
N PHE A 188 -14.68 -2.03 0.70
CA PHE A 188 -13.69 -1.69 1.73
C PHE A 188 -12.36 -2.43 1.55
N ARG A 189 -12.31 -3.56 0.84
CA ARG A 189 -11.05 -4.14 0.37
C ARG A 189 -10.29 -3.19 -0.55
N GLY A 190 -10.98 -2.42 -1.40
CA GLY A 190 -10.33 -1.39 -2.22
C GLY A 190 -9.66 -0.29 -1.37
N PHE A 191 -10.28 0.11 -0.25
CA PHE A 191 -9.66 1.01 0.71
C PHE A 191 -8.41 0.38 1.37
N LEU A 192 -8.50 -0.88 1.78
CA LEU A 192 -7.38 -1.59 2.40
C LEU A 192 -6.19 -1.70 1.44
N VAL A 193 -6.44 -2.10 0.19
CA VAL A 193 -5.41 -2.12 -0.87
C VAL A 193 -4.80 -0.73 -1.06
N LEU A 194 -5.60 0.35 -1.06
CA LEU A 194 -5.03 1.69 -1.15
C LEU A 194 -4.10 2.01 0.02
N VAL A 195 -4.49 1.68 1.26
CA VAL A 195 -3.65 1.89 2.46
C VAL A 195 -2.34 1.10 2.33
N HIS A 196 -2.42 -0.14 1.86
CA HIS A 196 -1.28 -1.00 1.58
C HIS A 196 -0.31 -0.37 0.58
N GLU A 197 -0.80 0.02 -0.60
CA GLU A 197 0.04 0.61 -1.64
C GLU A 197 0.63 1.98 -1.22
N VAL A 198 -0.11 2.76 -0.44
CA VAL A 198 0.41 4.00 0.17
C VAL A 198 1.58 3.70 1.10
N GLY A 199 1.58 2.57 1.80
CA GLY A 199 2.68 2.10 2.64
C GLY A 199 3.97 1.90 1.86
N HIS A 200 3.92 1.15 0.77
CA HIS A 200 5.05 1.00 -0.16
C HIS A 200 5.50 2.35 -0.71
N ALA A 201 4.56 3.12 -1.26
CA ALA A 201 4.88 4.37 -1.93
C ALA A 201 5.53 5.38 -0.99
N ALA A 202 4.96 5.59 0.21
CA ALA A 202 5.49 6.53 1.20
C ALA A 202 6.92 6.15 1.63
N THR A 203 7.18 4.85 1.80
CA THR A 203 8.50 4.37 2.21
C THR A 203 9.52 4.50 1.08
N HIS A 204 9.12 4.25 -0.16
CA HIS A 204 9.97 4.53 -1.33
C HIS A 204 10.32 6.02 -1.44
N TRP A 205 9.33 6.92 -1.27
CA TRP A 205 9.57 8.36 -1.25
C TRP A 205 10.55 8.79 -0.15
N LEU A 206 10.48 8.16 1.03
CA LEU A 206 11.41 8.41 2.14
C LEU A 206 12.87 8.07 1.77
N PHE A 207 13.09 7.11 0.87
CA PHE A 207 14.40 6.73 0.36
C PHE A 207 14.72 7.31 -1.02
N GLY A 208 13.99 8.35 -1.43
CA GLY A 208 14.24 9.08 -2.66
C GLY A 208 13.84 8.33 -3.94
N HIS A 209 12.95 7.35 -3.85
CA HIS A 209 12.36 6.66 -5.00
C HIS A 209 10.94 7.19 -5.21
N PRO A 210 10.69 8.04 -6.22
CA PRO A 210 9.34 8.47 -6.52
C PRO A 210 8.47 7.26 -6.84
N ALA A 211 7.35 7.12 -6.15
CA ALA A 211 6.46 5.98 -6.27
C ALA A 211 5.00 6.42 -6.38
N ILE A 212 4.23 5.70 -7.21
CA ILE A 212 2.80 5.96 -7.42
C ILE A 212 2.02 4.71 -7.00
N PRO A 213 1.19 4.80 -5.94
CA PRO A 213 0.33 3.69 -5.55
C PRO A 213 -0.81 3.55 -6.57
N THR A 214 -1.08 2.33 -7.03
CA THR A 214 -2.19 2.06 -7.95
C THR A 214 -3.04 0.90 -7.46
N VAL A 215 -4.36 1.04 -7.57
CA VAL A 215 -5.32 0.00 -7.21
C VAL A 215 -5.80 -0.68 -8.48
N ASN A 216 -5.71 -2.01 -8.54
CA ASN A 216 -6.21 -2.82 -9.63
C ASN A 216 -7.39 -3.67 -9.17
N ILE A 217 -8.59 -3.12 -9.35
CA ILE A 217 -9.84 -3.78 -8.98
C ILE A 217 -10.08 -5.04 -9.83
N TYR A 218 -9.57 -5.09 -11.07
CA TYR A 218 -9.78 -6.22 -11.99
C TYR A 218 -9.12 -7.50 -11.49
N PHE A 219 -7.92 -7.41 -10.92
CA PHE A 219 -7.22 -8.55 -10.28
C PHE A 219 -7.38 -8.58 -8.75
N GLY A 220 -8.17 -7.68 -8.17
CA GLY A 220 -8.44 -7.64 -6.73
C GLY A 220 -7.22 -7.28 -5.87
N GLY A 221 -6.23 -6.58 -6.42
CA GLY A 221 -4.95 -6.24 -5.75
C GLY A 221 -4.47 -4.83 -6.06
N GLY A 222 -3.24 -4.51 -5.65
CA GLY A 222 -2.57 -3.24 -5.91
C GLY A 222 -1.18 -3.46 -6.49
N VAL A 223 -0.63 -2.41 -7.11
CA VAL A 223 0.77 -2.36 -7.51
C VAL A 223 1.29 -0.96 -7.28
N THR A 224 2.44 -0.85 -6.63
CA THR A 224 3.17 0.41 -6.51
C THR A 224 4.19 0.52 -7.64
N ILE A 225 4.03 1.54 -8.48
CA ILE A 225 4.96 1.82 -9.56
C ILE A 225 6.12 2.64 -8.98
N VAL A 226 7.28 2.01 -8.86
CA VAL A 226 8.49 2.64 -8.31
C VAL A 226 9.40 3.12 -9.44
N LEU A 227 9.78 4.39 -9.37
CA LEU A 227 10.75 5.00 -10.29
C LEU A 227 12.17 4.91 -9.70
N GLY A 228 13.17 5.13 -10.55
CA GLY A 228 14.57 5.14 -10.14
C GLY A 228 14.86 6.19 -9.06
N GLN A 229 15.88 5.93 -8.25
CA GLN A 229 16.26 6.83 -7.16
C GLN A 229 16.65 8.21 -7.69
N VAL A 230 16.07 9.25 -7.09
CA VAL A 230 16.35 10.66 -7.41
C VAL A 230 17.12 11.27 -6.24
N TRP A 231 18.44 11.46 -6.44
CA TRP A 231 19.34 11.99 -5.41
C TRP A 231 18.93 13.37 -4.88
N LEU A 232 18.25 14.19 -5.68
CA LEU A 232 17.75 15.49 -5.24
C LEU A 232 16.77 15.37 -4.06
N LEU A 233 15.93 14.33 -4.01
CA LEU A 233 15.03 14.09 -2.89
C LEU A 233 15.80 13.79 -1.61
N ASN A 234 16.84 12.95 -1.70
CA ASN A 234 17.71 12.62 -0.57
C ASN A 234 18.42 13.87 -0.05
N ILE A 235 18.93 14.74 -0.94
CA ILE A 235 19.54 16.02 -0.57
C ILE A 235 18.52 16.88 0.19
N CYS A 236 17.28 17.01 -0.31
CA CYS A 236 16.22 17.74 0.39
C CYS A 236 15.93 17.17 1.78
N ILE A 237 15.93 15.84 1.93
CA ILE A 237 15.74 15.17 3.24
C ILE A 237 16.89 15.51 4.19
N TYR A 238 18.15 15.39 3.75
CA TYR A 238 19.30 15.77 4.58
C TYR A 238 19.32 17.26 4.94
N LEU A 239 18.91 18.14 4.02
CA LEU A 239 18.76 19.57 4.32
C LEU A 239 17.65 19.82 5.36
N ALA A 240 16.53 19.11 5.29
CA ALA A 240 15.47 19.18 6.29
C ALA A 240 15.94 18.69 7.66
N ILE A 241 16.71 17.59 7.70
CA ILE A 241 17.36 17.08 8.93
C ILE A 241 18.34 18.13 9.48
N ALA A 242 19.24 18.66 8.66
CA ALA A 242 20.21 19.68 9.07
C ALA A 242 19.51 20.95 9.59
N TYR A 243 18.43 21.38 8.95
CA TYR A 243 17.60 22.48 9.44
C TYR A 243 16.93 22.15 10.78
N GLY A 244 16.42 20.93 10.96
CA GLY A 244 15.88 20.45 12.23
C GLY A 244 16.91 20.44 13.36
N VAL A 245 18.11 19.93 13.09
CA VAL A 245 19.29 19.97 13.97
C VAL A 245 19.60 21.42 14.36
N TYR A 246 19.67 22.34 13.39
CA TYR A 246 19.92 23.75 13.66
C TYR A 246 18.82 24.40 14.53
N ARG A 247 17.55 24.13 14.24
CA ARG A 247 16.40 24.68 14.99
C ARG A 247 16.29 24.14 16.41
N LEU A 248 16.75 22.92 16.66
CA LEU A 248 16.64 22.23 17.94
C LEU A 248 17.97 22.19 18.69
N ARG A 249 18.94 23.03 18.34
CA ARG A 249 20.32 23.01 18.89
C ARG A 249 20.38 23.17 20.41
N ASP A 250 19.38 23.81 20.99
CA ASP A 250 19.28 24.04 22.43
C ASP A 250 18.89 22.77 23.20
N TYR A 251 18.55 21.66 22.53
CA TYR A 251 18.08 20.42 23.15
C TYR A 251 19.04 19.25 22.87
N PRO A 252 20.15 19.10 23.61
CA PRO A 252 21.23 18.16 23.28
C PRO A 252 20.78 16.69 23.27
N LYS A 253 19.84 16.30 24.15
CA LYS A 253 19.29 14.94 24.15
C LYS A 253 18.53 14.65 22.85
N LEU A 254 17.75 15.61 22.37
CA LEU A 254 17.02 15.49 21.12
C LEU A 254 17.97 15.46 19.92
N GLN A 255 19.07 16.22 19.96
CA GLN A 255 20.14 16.15 18.96
C GLN A 255 20.75 14.75 18.88
N SER A 256 21.06 14.10 20.00
CA SER A 256 21.57 12.73 20.00
C SER A 256 20.58 11.75 19.37
N VAL A 257 19.28 11.91 19.63
CA VAL A 257 18.23 11.09 19.02
C VAL A 257 18.14 11.32 17.51
N ILE A 258 18.15 12.59 17.06
CA ILE A 258 18.13 12.93 15.63
C ILE A 258 19.40 12.41 14.95
N GLY A 259 20.58 12.54 15.57
CA GLY A 259 21.84 12.04 15.06
C GLY A 259 21.83 10.53 14.86
N LEU A 260 21.38 9.77 15.88
CA LEU A 260 21.22 8.32 15.76
C LEU A 260 20.20 7.94 14.67
N ALA A 261 19.05 8.61 14.62
CA ALA A 261 18.04 8.38 13.58
C ALA A 261 18.60 8.68 12.18
N THR A 262 19.44 9.71 12.04
CA THR A 262 20.08 10.08 10.77
C THR A 262 21.11 9.03 10.35
N LEU A 263 21.88 8.47 11.29
CA LEU A 263 22.82 7.37 11.01
C LEU A 263 22.07 6.12 10.55
N LEU A 264 21.00 5.74 11.24
CA LEU A 264 20.15 4.60 10.85
C LEU A 264 19.49 4.82 9.49
N TYR A 265 18.94 6.02 9.26
CA TYR A 265 18.39 6.40 7.96
C TYR A 265 19.43 6.28 6.84
N SER A 266 20.63 6.82 7.07
CA SER A 266 21.74 6.76 6.10
C SER A 266 22.12 5.31 5.79
N TYR A 267 22.24 4.47 6.82
CA TYR A 267 22.48 3.04 6.66
C TYR A 267 21.41 2.36 5.80
N CYS A 268 20.12 2.61 6.08
CA CYS A 268 19.03 2.06 5.29
C CYS A 268 19.03 2.60 3.86
N LEU A 269 19.35 3.87 3.67
CA LEU A 269 19.36 4.53 2.36
C LEU A 269 20.38 3.89 1.40
N PHE A 270 21.56 3.53 1.90
CA PHE A 270 22.67 2.99 1.10
C PHE A 270 22.74 1.46 1.07
N THR A 271 21.76 0.76 1.64
CA THR A 271 21.71 -0.72 1.65
C THR A 271 20.37 -1.21 1.06
N PRO A 272 20.26 -2.50 0.68
CA PRO A 272 18.98 -3.11 0.30
C PRO A 272 17.91 -3.10 1.40
N THR A 273 18.25 -2.63 2.60
CA THR A 273 17.28 -2.42 3.67
C THR A 273 16.21 -1.40 3.28
N ASN A 274 16.49 -0.43 2.39
CA ASN A 274 15.45 0.48 1.89
C ASN A 274 14.31 -0.25 1.15
N THR A 275 14.63 -1.20 0.27
CA THR A 275 13.64 -1.98 -0.49
C THR A 275 12.96 -2.99 0.41
N MET A 276 13.70 -3.64 1.31
CA MET A 276 13.12 -4.51 2.34
C MET A 276 12.06 -3.78 3.19
N LEU A 277 12.41 -2.58 3.69
CA LEU A 277 11.50 -1.77 4.47
C LEU A 277 10.30 -1.32 3.63
N ALA A 278 10.51 -0.97 2.36
CA ALA A 278 9.41 -0.61 1.47
C ALA A 278 8.45 -1.78 1.26
N THR A 279 8.95 -3.00 1.01
CA THR A 279 8.12 -4.23 0.91
C THR A 279 7.39 -4.52 2.22
N LEU A 280 8.04 -4.37 3.38
CA LEU A 280 7.38 -4.59 4.67
C LEU A 280 6.27 -3.57 4.95
N MET A 281 6.40 -2.35 4.42
CA MET A 281 5.51 -1.24 4.75
C MET A 281 4.15 -1.28 4.06
N GLY A 282 3.91 -2.19 3.10
CA GLY A 282 2.57 -2.45 2.58
C GLY A 282 1.63 -2.87 3.72
N HIS A 283 1.85 -4.09 4.22
CA HIS A 283 1.19 -4.60 5.41
C HIS A 283 1.52 -3.80 6.69
N GLY A 284 2.72 -3.20 6.78
CA GLY A 284 3.07 -2.32 7.89
C GLY A 284 2.16 -1.10 8.02
N MET A 285 1.75 -0.50 6.90
CA MET A 285 0.84 0.66 6.90
C MET A 285 -0.59 0.26 7.30
N GLU A 286 -1.03 -0.96 7.01
CA GLU A 286 -2.30 -1.50 7.50
C GLU A 286 -2.31 -1.57 9.04
N LEU A 287 -1.24 -2.09 9.66
CA LEU A 287 -1.08 -2.10 11.12
C LEU A 287 -1.07 -0.69 11.71
N ILE A 288 -0.37 0.25 11.08
CA ILE A 288 -0.38 1.65 11.48
C ILE A 288 -1.79 2.23 11.39
N ALA A 289 -2.53 1.93 10.32
CA ALA A 289 -3.90 2.38 10.15
C ALA A 289 -4.83 1.82 11.24
N ILE A 290 -4.72 0.54 11.60
CA ILE A 290 -5.46 -0.05 12.74
C ILE A 290 -5.14 0.72 14.02
N ALA A 291 -3.85 0.91 14.33
CA ALA A 291 -3.41 1.56 15.55
C ALA A 291 -3.93 3.01 15.65
N VAL A 292 -3.75 3.79 14.58
CA VAL A 292 -4.17 5.19 14.50
C VAL A 292 -5.69 5.30 14.59
N CYS A 293 -6.44 4.50 13.83
CA CYS A 293 -7.90 4.56 13.83
C CYS A 293 -8.48 4.22 15.21
N LEU A 294 -8.00 3.15 15.86
CA LEU A 294 -8.46 2.79 17.19
C LEU A 294 -8.00 3.80 18.26
N PHE A 295 -6.82 4.39 18.11
CA PHE A 295 -6.37 5.49 18.97
C PHE A 295 -7.26 6.74 18.82
N LEU A 296 -7.61 7.14 17.60
CA LEU A 296 -8.50 8.28 17.35
C LEU A 296 -9.92 8.01 17.86
N ALA A 297 -10.43 6.79 17.68
CA ALA A 297 -11.72 6.37 18.23
C ALA A 297 -11.73 6.43 19.77
N THR A 298 -10.69 5.91 20.43
CA THR A 298 -10.59 5.88 21.91
C THR A 298 -10.34 7.25 22.53
N SER A 299 -9.48 8.07 21.92
CA SER A 299 -9.11 9.39 22.43
C SER A 299 -10.14 10.47 22.08
N GLY A 300 -10.79 10.36 20.92
CA GLY A 300 -11.58 11.43 20.33
C GLY A 300 -10.73 12.57 19.75
N TYR A 301 -9.42 12.40 19.60
CA TYR A 301 -8.59 13.37 18.91
C TYR A 301 -9.02 13.52 17.45
N PHE A 302 -8.95 14.74 16.93
CA PHE A 302 -9.35 15.10 15.56
C PHE A 302 -10.82 14.81 15.18
N CYS A 303 -11.66 14.38 16.13
CA CYS A 303 -13.08 14.18 15.91
C CYS A 303 -13.81 15.53 16.04
N ARG A 304 -14.34 16.03 14.93
CA ARG A 304 -15.05 17.32 14.86
C ARG A 304 -16.56 17.13 14.80
N ILE A 305 -17.01 16.03 14.19
CA ILE A 305 -18.41 15.77 13.93
C ILE A 305 -18.86 14.54 14.74
N LYS A 306 -20.16 14.48 15.07
CA LYS A 306 -20.77 13.30 15.67
C LYS A 306 -20.65 12.13 14.66
N GLY A 307 -20.02 11.04 15.08
CA GLY A 307 -19.83 9.85 14.27
C GLY A 307 -18.39 9.58 13.87
N ASP A 308 -17.49 10.58 13.88
CA ASP A 308 -16.08 10.41 13.49
C ASP A 308 -15.43 9.25 14.26
N ARG A 309 -15.66 9.19 15.58
CA ARG A 309 -15.12 8.13 16.44
C ARG A 309 -15.60 6.73 16.03
N THR A 310 -16.87 6.62 15.62
CA THR A 310 -17.46 5.36 15.16
C THR A 310 -16.89 4.95 13.80
N ILE A 311 -16.70 5.91 12.88
CA ILE A 311 -16.07 5.66 11.57
C ILE A 311 -14.63 5.19 11.76
N TYR A 312 -13.84 5.86 12.60
CA TYR A 312 -12.48 5.42 12.91
C TYR A 312 -12.46 4.03 13.53
N ALA A 313 -13.33 3.77 14.52
CA ALA A 313 -13.43 2.43 15.11
C ALA A 313 -13.78 1.37 14.05
N MET A 314 -14.75 1.66 13.18
CA MET A 314 -15.15 0.77 12.09
C MET A 314 -13.99 0.47 11.14
N LEU A 315 -13.27 1.48 10.65
CA LEU A 315 -12.12 1.29 9.76
C LEU A 315 -11.03 0.47 10.45
N GLY A 316 -10.69 0.80 11.69
CA GLY A 316 -9.67 0.07 12.45
C GLY A 316 -10.02 -1.41 12.67
N PHE A 317 -11.27 -1.70 13.04
CA PHE A 317 -11.71 -3.10 13.21
C PHE A 317 -11.85 -3.84 11.87
N PHE A 318 -12.32 -3.17 10.81
CA PHE A 318 -12.43 -3.79 9.49
C PHE A 318 -11.06 -4.21 8.95
N THR A 319 -10.05 -3.33 9.04
CA THR A 319 -8.68 -3.66 8.64
C THR A 319 -8.13 -4.78 9.52
N PHE A 320 -8.31 -4.69 10.84
CA PHE A 320 -7.89 -5.76 11.77
C PHE A 320 -8.47 -7.14 11.41
N PHE A 321 -9.77 -7.23 11.12
CA PHE A 321 -10.38 -8.50 10.71
C PHE A 321 -9.87 -8.97 9.36
N SER A 322 -9.66 -8.06 8.42
CA SER A 322 -9.15 -8.40 7.08
C SER A 322 -7.73 -8.96 7.14
N ASP A 323 -6.84 -8.32 7.89
CA ASP A 323 -5.43 -8.74 8.03
C ASP A 323 -5.31 -10.04 8.83
N THR A 324 -6.18 -10.20 9.84
CA THR A 324 -6.25 -11.45 10.63
C THR A 324 -6.78 -12.60 9.78
N GLU A 325 -7.86 -12.39 9.00
CA GLU A 325 -8.39 -13.38 8.05
C GLU A 325 -7.32 -13.76 7.02
N PHE A 326 -6.68 -12.76 6.41
CA PHE A 326 -5.61 -12.95 5.43
C PHE A 326 -4.48 -13.84 6.00
N SER A 327 -3.97 -13.50 7.19
CA SER A 327 -2.92 -14.28 7.85
C SER A 327 -3.39 -15.69 8.20
N TRP A 328 -4.62 -15.82 8.68
CA TRP A 328 -5.20 -17.11 9.04
C TRP A 328 -5.34 -18.03 7.84
N MET A 329 -5.87 -17.51 6.71
CA MET A 329 -5.98 -18.25 5.45
C MET A 329 -4.60 -18.64 4.95
N LEU A 330 -3.62 -17.74 4.97
CA LEU A 330 -2.25 -18.04 4.55
C LEU A 330 -1.60 -19.15 5.40
N LEU A 331 -2.04 -19.34 6.64
CA LEU A 331 -1.54 -20.37 7.57
C LEU A 331 -2.31 -21.70 7.54
N HIS A 332 -3.61 -21.69 7.20
CA HIS A 332 -4.46 -22.87 7.35
C HIS A 332 -5.15 -23.33 6.07
N ASP A 333 -5.14 -22.51 5.02
CA ASP A 333 -5.75 -22.84 3.73
C ASP A 333 -4.63 -23.10 2.70
N PRO A 334 -4.39 -24.37 2.31
CA PRO A 334 -3.37 -24.73 1.34
C PRO A 334 -3.63 -24.15 -0.06
N GLU A 335 -4.89 -24.02 -0.48
CA GLU A 335 -5.23 -23.47 -1.79
C GLU A 335 -4.98 -21.97 -1.82
N PHE A 336 -5.41 -21.25 -0.78
CA PHE A 336 -5.12 -19.82 -0.66
C PHE A 336 -3.61 -19.57 -0.60
N ARG A 337 -2.86 -20.37 0.16
CA ARG A 337 -1.40 -20.26 0.21
C ARG A 337 -0.75 -20.50 -1.14
N TYR A 338 -1.15 -21.56 -1.84
CA TYR A 338 -0.61 -21.86 -3.16
C TYR A 338 -0.87 -20.71 -4.15
N GLY A 339 -2.09 -20.16 -4.16
CA GLY A 339 -2.43 -19.00 -4.98
C GLY A 339 -1.65 -17.74 -4.58
N TYR A 340 -1.36 -17.55 -3.30
CA TYR A 340 -0.53 -16.44 -2.83
C TYR A 340 0.95 -16.62 -3.16
N GLU A 341 1.48 -17.85 -3.12
CA GLU A 341 2.86 -18.17 -3.54
C GLU A 341 3.04 -18.01 -5.06
N ASP A 342 1.99 -18.25 -5.86
CA ASP A 342 1.99 -18.05 -7.33
C ASP A 342 2.04 -16.56 -7.73
N GLY A 343 1.75 -15.64 -6.80
CA GLY A 343 1.82 -14.20 -7.04
C GLY A 343 0.78 -13.68 -8.05
N ILE A 344 0.92 -12.42 -8.46
CA ILE A 344 0.05 -11.84 -9.50
C ILE A 344 0.53 -12.36 -10.85
N GLY A 345 -0.09 -13.45 -11.31
CA GLY A 345 0.14 -14.03 -12.62
C GLY A 345 1.50 -14.72 -12.79
N GLY A 346 2.20 -15.10 -11.71
CA GLY A 346 3.55 -15.69 -11.79
C GLY A 346 4.66 -14.69 -12.14
N MET A 347 4.39 -13.38 -12.07
CA MET A 347 5.34 -12.33 -12.47
C MET A 347 5.77 -11.40 -11.33
N ILE A 348 4.87 -11.15 -10.39
CA ILE A 348 5.09 -10.28 -9.25
C ILE A 348 4.85 -11.13 -8.01
N ASP A 349 5.94 -11.40 -7.30
CA ASP A 349 5.91 -12.08 -6.03
C ASP A 349 5.19 -11.19 -5.01
N ASN A 350 4.33 -11.79 -4.21
CA ASN A 350 3.64 -11.04 -3.16
C ASN A 350 4.63 -10.68 -2.03
N ASP A 351 4.34 -9.60 -1.29
CA ASP A 351 5.24 -9.07 -0.26
C ASP A 351 5.81 -10.11 0.69
N PHE A 352 4.96 -10.98 1.25
CA PHE A 352 5.44 -11.97 2.21
C PHE A 352 6.31 -13.05 1.57
N VAL A 353 6.11 -13.34 0.29
CA VAL A 353 6.98 -14.25 -0.47
C VAL A 353 8.36 -13.60 -0.67
N ILE A 354 8.40 -12.32 -1.04
CA ILE A 354 9.63 -11.54 -1.17
C ILE A 354 10.37 -11.49 0.18
N LEU A 355 9.68 -11.12 1.26
CA LEU A 355 10.26 -11.06 2.60
C LEU A 355 10.80 -12.41 3.06
N ALA A 356 10.03 -13.49 2.86
CA ALA A 356 10.41 -14.85 3.23
C ALA A 356 11.68 -15.31 2.48
N ASN A 357 11.68 -15.18 1.16
CA ASN A 357 12.70 -15.77 0.30
C ASN A 357 13.95 -14.90 0.14
N GLU A 358 13.78 -13.59 -0.10
CA GLU A 358 14.90 -12.71 -0.47
C GLU A 358 15.62 -12.10 0.75
N TYR A 359 14.88 -11.84 1.83
CA TYR A 359 15.42 -11.07 2.96
C TYR A 359 15.65 -11.91 4.22
N PHE A 360 14.69 -12.75 4.61
CA PHE A 360 14.77 -13.49 5.88
C PHE A 360 15.25 -14.94 5.72
N GLY A 361 15.12 -15.55 4.54
CA GLY A 361 15.47 -16.95 4.32
C GLY A 361 14.64 -17.91 5.16
N VAL A 362 13.36 -17.59 5.38
CA VAL A 362 12.42 -18.38 6.18
C VAL A 362 11.22 -18.81 5.34
N ASN A 363 10.43 -19.76 5.84
CA ASN A 363 9.20 -20.16 5.16
C ASN A 363 8.14 -19.05 5.24
N LEU A 364 7.27 -18.98 4.23
CA LEU A 364 6.14 -18.04 4.17
C LEU A 364 5.27 -18.08 5.44
N SER A 365 5.03 -19.27 5.98
CA SER A 365 4.27 -19.45 7.22
C SER A 365 4.89 -18.74 8.42
N ALA A 366 6.22 -18.58 8.48
CA ALA A 366 6.88 -17.85 9.57
C ALA A 366 6.58 -16.35 9.50
N ILE A 367 6.62 -15.77 8.30
CA ILE A 367 6.25 -14.37 8.07
C ILE A 367 4.77 -14.15 8.38
N ALA A 368 3.90 -15.04 7.91
CA ALA A 368 2.47 -14.98 8.19
C ALA A 368 2.14 -15.10 9.69
N GLN A 369 2.85 -15.96 10.45
CA GLN A 369 2.71 -16.05 11.90
C GLN A 369 3.16 -14.77 12.60
N ALA A 370 4.32 -14.23 12.21
CA ALA A 370 4.82 -12.98 12.78
C ALA A 370 3.84 -11.82 12.53
N PHE A 371 3.28 -11.75 11.32
CA PHE A 371 2.28 -10.75 10.98
C PHE A 371 0.96 -10.95 11.73
N LEU A 372 0.48 -12.20 11.90
CA LEU A 372 -0.69 -12.49 12.71
C LEU A 372 -0.52 -12.02 14.16
N VAL A 373 0.65 -12.28 14.76
CA VAL A 373 0.97 -11.78 16.11
C VAL A 373 0.96 -10.26 16.13
N ALA A 374 1.56 -9.61 15.12
CA ALA A 374 1.54 -8.15 15.01
C ALA A 374 0.10 -7.60 14.91
N CYS A 375 -0.78 -8.22 14.13
CA CYS A 375 -2.20 -7.89 14.04
C CYS A 375 -2.88 -7.95 15.41
N LEU A 376 -2.69 -9.05 16.16
CA LEU A 376 -3.32 -9.24 17.47
C LEU A 376 -2.80 -8.26 18.54
N VAL A 377 -1.52 -7.90 18.46
CA VAL A 377 -0.90 -6.95 19.40
C VAL A 377 -1.27 -5.50 19.08
N THR A 378 -1.59 -5.17 17.82
CA THR A 378 -1.83 -3.79 17.38
C THR A 378 -2.98 -3.07 18.11
N PRO A 379 -4.18 -3.67 18.30
CA PRO A 379 -5.24 -3.06 19.12
C PRO A 379 -4.82 -2.82 20.57
N VAL A 380 -3.99 -3.70 21.14
CA VAL A 380 -3.45 -3.56 22.49
C VAL A 380 -2.49 -2.36 22.53
N ILE A 381 -1.61 -2.21 21.54
CA ILE A 381 -0.74 -1.05 21.42
C ILE A 381 -1.57 0.24 21.35
N ALA A 382 -2.62 0.29 20.52
CA ALA A 382 -3.48 1.47 20.41
C ALA A 382 -4.11 1.85 21.76
N PHE A 383 -4.60 0.84 22.50
CA PHE A 383 -5.13 1.03 23.84
C PHE A 383 -4.07 1.54 24.82
N LEU A 384 -2.89 0.92 24.84
CA LEU A 384 -1.79 1.29 25.74
C LEU A 384 -1.27 2.69 25.45
N LEU A 385 -1.16 3.08 24.17
CA LEU A 385 -0.79 4.42 23.75
C LEU A 385 -1.78 5.45 24.28
N TRP A 386 -3.08 5.19 24.23
CA TRP A 386 -4.08 6.08 24.83
C TRP A 386 -3.97 6.09 26.36
N ARG A 387 -3.93 4.91 26.99
CA ARG A 387 -3.91 4.69 28.43
C ARG A 387 -2.75 5.44 29.10
N TYR A 388 -1.57 5.37 28.50
CA TYR A 388 -0.33 5.92 29.03
C TYR A 388 0.16 7.18 28.31
N GLN A 389 -0.69 7.80 27.48
CA GLN A 389 -0.40 9.05 26.78
C GLN A 389 0.19 10.15 27.69
N PRO A 390 -0.26 10.35 28.96
CA PRO A 390 0.33 11.36 29.83
C PRO A 390 1.80 11.10 30.16
N TRP A 391 2.20 9.83 30.28
CA TRP A 391 3.60 9.43 30.50
C TRP A 391 4.43 9.59 29.22
N VAL A 392 3.89 9.20 28.08
CA VAL A 392 4.56 9.40 26.77
C VAL A 392 4.83 10.88 26.53
N VAL A 393 3.84 11.75 26.79
CA VAL A 393 4.00 13.21 26.69
C VAL A 393 5.00 13.74 27.72
N ALA A 394 4.97 13.26 28.96
CA ALA A 394 5.93 13.68 29.98
C ALA A 394 7.37 13.28 29.61
N MET A 395 7.56 12.10 29.04
CA MET A 395 8.85 11.64 28.52
C MET A 395 9.32 12.52 27.35
N GLY A 396 8.43 12.85 26.40
CA GLY A 396 8.73 13.78 25.31
C GLY A 396 9.15 15.16 25.81
N ARG A 397 8.48 15.68 26.85
CA ARG A 397 8.88 16.96 27.47
C ARG A 397 10.27 16.90 28.10
N LYS A 398 10.69 15.76 28.67
CA LYS A 398 12.05 15.59 29.20
C LYS A 398 13.13 15.61 28.11
N LEU A 399 12.80 15.16 26.90
CA LEU A 399 13.71 15.26 25.74
C LEU A 399 13.84 16.70 25.24
N LEU A 400 12.79 17.50 25.42
CA LEU A 400 12.73 18.93 25.14
C LEU A 400 13.20 19.80 26.33
N GLN A 401 14.00 19.26 27.24
CA GLN A 401 14.68 20.05 28.26
C GLN A 401 16.08 20.42 27.75
N PRO A 402 16.47 21.71 27.81
CA PRO A 402 17.77 22.16 27.35
C PRO A 402 18.93 21.61 28.17
#